data_AF-A0A7J9DHP2-F1
#
_entry.id   AF-A0A7J9DHP2-F1
#
_cell.length_a   1.000
_cell.length_b   1.000
_cell.length_c   1.000
_cell.angle_alpha   90.00
_cell.angle_beta   90.00
_cell.angle_gamma   90.00
#
_symmetry.space_group_name_H-M   'P 1'
#
loop_
_entity.id
_entity.type
_entity.pdbx_description
1 polymer ?
#
loop_
_entity_poly.entity_id
_entity_poly.type
_entity_poly.pdbx_seq_one_letter_code
_entity_poly.pdbx_strand_id
1 'polypeptide(L)'
;MDWQGQKLAEQIMQVMLLVFAVVSFGAGYVLGSFQMMMLVYAGGVTLTALITIPNWPFFNRHPLKWLDPSEAEKHPKPQVAVSSKKKSSKK
;
A
#
# COMPACT_ATOMS: atom_id res chain seq x y z
N MET A 1 9.05 6.61 -1.66
CA MET A 1 9.13 5.19 -1.33
C MET A 1 9.53 4.52 -2.62
N ASP A 2 10.63 3.77 -2.61
CA ASP A 2 10.98 2.95 -3.76
C ASP A 2 10.01 1.75 -3.86
N TRP A 3 10.07 1.01 -4.97
CA TRP A 3 9.14 -0.09 -5.23
C TRP A 3 9.22 -1.20 -4.15
N GLN A 4 10.42 -1.49 -3.64
CA GLN A 4 10.61 -2.49 -2.58
C GLN A 4 10.08 -1.99 -1.23
N GLY A 5 10.30 -0.71 -0.93
CA GLY A 5 9.78 -0.02 0.23
C GLY A 5 8.26 0.03 0.24
N GLN A 6 7.61 0.23 -0.91
CA GLN A 6 6.15 0.12 -1.02
C GLN A 6 5.66 -1.28 -0.65
N LYS A 7 6.32 -2.34 -1.14
CA LYS A 7 5.93 -3.71 -0.81
C LYS A 7 6.08 -4.00 0.69
N LEU A 8 7.18 -3.55 1.28
CA LEU A 8 7.42 -3.66 2.72
C LEU A 8 6.37 -2.88 3.52
N ALA A 9 6.06 -1.64 3.12
CA ALA A 9 5.04 -0.81 3.77
C ALA A 9 3.66 -1.49 3.77
N GLU A 10 3.28 -2.14 2.66
CA GLU A 10 2.04 -2.91 2.56
C GLU A 10 2.02 -4.10 3.54
N GLN A 11 3.11 -4.86 3.61
CA GLN A 11 3.23 -5.99 4.54
C GLN A 11 3.15 -5.53 6.01
N ILE A 12 3.86 -4.46 6.36
CA ILE A 12 3.82 -3.88 7.72
C ILE A 12 2.39 -3.42 8.04
N MET A 13 1.73 -2.73 7.10
CA MET A 13 0.35 -2.27 7.28
C MET A 13 -0.59 -3.43 7.59
N GLN A 14 -0.57 -4.50 6.78
CA GLN A 14 -1.43 -5.66 6.97
C GLN A 14 -1.20 -6.34 8.32
N VAL A 15 0.07 -6.57 8.69
CA VAL A 15 0.43 -7.19 9.97
C VAL A 15 0.01 -6.33 11.15
N MET A 16 0.32 -5.03 11.12
CA MET A 16 -0.04 -4.12 12.21
C MET A 16 -1.55 -4.00 12.40
N LEU A 17 -2.32 -3.83 11.32
CA LEU A 17 -3.77 -3.75 11.39
C LEU A 17 -4.39 -5.03 11.94
N LEU A 18 -3.89 -6.20 11.53
CA LEU A 18 -4.35 -7.48 12.05
C LEU A 18 -4.06 -7.61 13.56
N VAL A 19 -2.85 -7.27 13.99
CA VAL A 19 -2.47 -7.30 15.41
C VAL A 19 -3.36 -6.36 16.23
N PHE A 20 -3.55 -5.11 15.77
CA PHE A 20 -4.42 -4.16 16.47
C PHE A 20 -5.88 -4.58 16.48
N ALA A 21 -6.38 -5.24 15.43
CA ALA A 21 -7.73 -5.79 15.42
C ALA A 21 -7.91 -6.90 16.47
N VAL A 22 -6.95 -7.82 16.60
CA VAL A 22 -7.00 -8.89 17.60
C VAL A 22 -6.90 -8.31 19.02
N VAL A 23 -5.97 -7.37 19.26
CA VAL A 23 -5.76 -6.75 20.56
C VAL A 23 -6.97 -5.91 20.98
N SER A 24 -7.52 -5.10 20.07
CA SER A 24 -8.68 -4.26 20.37
C SER A 24 -9.92 -5.10 20.68
N PHE A 25 -10.15 -6.16 19.91
CA PHE A 25 -11.24 -7.10 20.15
C PHE A 25 -11.08 -7.80 21.50
N GLY A 26 -9.89 -8.33 21.80
CA GLY A 26 -9.61 -8.99 23.07
C GLY A 26 -9.79 -8.07 24.28
N ALA A 27 -9.24 -6.86 24.22
CA ALA A 27 -9.40 -5.87 25.28
C ALA A 27 -10.86 -5.44 25.45
N GLY A 28 -11.55 -5.13 24.36
CA GLY A 28 -12.95 -4.75 24.37
C GLY A 28 -13.87 -5.85 24.91
N TYR A 29 -13.58 -7.10 24.56
CA TYR A 29 -14.32 -8.26 25.04
C TYR A 29 -14.14 -8.47 26.55
N VAL A 30 -12.89 -8.44 27.05
CA VAL A 30 -12.60 -8.61 28.48
C VAL A 30 -13.24 -7.50 29.32
N LEU A 31 -13.25 -6.26 28.82
CA LEU A 31 -13.87 -5.11 29.49
C LEU A 31 -15.38 -4.98 29.22
N GLY A 32 -15.95 -5.80 28.33
CA GLY A 32 -17.36 -5.68 27.90
C GLY A 32 -17.71 -4.34 27.26
N SER A 33 -16.74 -3.61 26.71
CA SER A 33 -16.91 -2.24 26.22
C SER A 33 -16.52 -2.09 24.76
N PHE A 34 -17.54 -1.89 23.91
CA PHE A 34 -17.36 -1.59 22.50
C PHE A 34 -16.64 -0.26 22.26
N GLN A 35 -16.88 0.74 23.12
CA GLN A 35 -16.17 2.02 23.02
C GLN A 35 -14.66 1.84 23.24
N MET A 36 -14.25 1.03 24.23
CA MET A 36 -12.83 0.74 24.47
C MET A 36 -12.22 -0.04 23.29
N MET A 37 -12.94 -1.01 22.72
CA MET A 37 -12.52 -1.70 21.50
C MET A 37 -12.23 -0.70 20.37
N MET A 38 -13.17 0.21 20.10
CA MET A 38 -13.05 1.18 19.02
C MET A 38 -11.90 2.17 19.26
N LEU A 39 -11.70 2.64 20.49
CA LEU A 39 -10.60 3.56 20.82
C LEU A 39 -9.23 2.90 20.64
N VAL A 40 -9.07 1.67 21.12
CA VAL A 40 -7.81 0.91 20.95
C VAL A 40 -7.55 0.63 19.47
N TYR A 41 -8.57 0.20 18.73
CA TYR A 41 -8.43 -0.05 17.29
C TYR A 41 -8.10 1.22 16.50
N ALA A 42 -8.80 2.32 16.78
CA ALA A 42 -8.57 3.61 16.14
C ALA A 42 -7.14 4.11 16.40
N GLY A 43 -6.65 4.01 17.63
CA GLY A 43 -5.25 4.30 17.96
C GLY A 43 -4.26 3.44 17.17
N GLY A 44 -4.57 2.14 17.01
CA GLY A 44 -3.79 1.22 16.20
C GLY A 44 -3.75 1.58 14.71
N VAL A 45 -4.89 1.96 14.13
CA VAL A 45 -5.00 2.45 12.75
C VAL A 45 -4.20 3.73 12.57
N THR A 46 -4.34 4.70 13.49
CA THR A 46 -3.59 5.96 13.44
C THR A 46 -2.09 5.71 13.50
N LEU A 47 -1.62 4.86 14.42
CA LEU A 47 -0.20 4.51 14.52
C LEU A 47 0.30 3.81 13.25
N THR A 48 -0.46 2.85 12.73
CA THR A 48 -0.12 2.15 11.49
C THR A 48 0.01 3.13 10.34
N ALA A 49 -0.95 4.05 10.20
CA ALA A 49 -0.93 5.09 9.19
C ALA A 49 0.30 6.00 9.31
N LEU A 50 0.66 6.43 10.52
CA LEU A 50 1.87 7.24 10.75
C LEU A 50 3.16 6.50 10.36
N ILE A 51 3.19 5.18 10.47
CA ILE A 51 4.36 4.37 10.10
C ILE A 51 4.40 4.11 8.60
N THR A 52 3.27 3.77 7.96
CA THR A 52 3.27 3.23 6.60
C THR A 52 2.94 4.27 5.51
N ILE A 53 2.31 5.39 5.84
CA ILE A 53 1.92 6.40 4.85
C ILE A 53 3.05 7.39 4.55
N PRO A 54 3.76 7.99 5.53
CA PRO A 54 4.81 8.96 5.23
C PRO A 54 5.99 8.29 4.52
N ASN A 55 6.63 9.03 3.62
CA ASN A 55 7.77 8.54 2.87
C ASN A 55 9.07 8.56 3.69
N TRP A 56 9.16 7.67 4.68
CA TRP A 56 10.33 7.58 5.54
C TRP A 56 11.58 7.12 4.78
N PRO A 57 12.79 7.57 5.19
CA PRO A 57 14.04 7.22 4.51
C PRO A 57 14.31 5.70 4.52
N PHE A 58 13.81 4.94 5.50
CA PHE A 58 14.01 3.50 5.54
C PHE A 58 13.23 2.72 4.46
N PHE A 59 12.20 3.32 3.84
CA PHE A 59 11.48 2.78 2.68
C PHE A 59 12.11 3.20 1.33
N ASN A 60 13.31 3.79 1.35
CA ASN A 60 14.01 4.27 0.14
C ASN A 60 15.45 3.72 0.05
N ARG A 61 15.67 2.48 0.51
CA ARG A 61 17.01 1.85 0.56
C ARG A 61 17.47 1.27 -0.78
N HIS A 62 16.58 1.17 -1.77
CA HIS A 62 16.84 0.54 -3.06
C HIS A 62 16.59 1.56 -4.19
N PRO A 63 17.55 2.49 -4.43
CA PRO A 63 17.42 3.47 -5.50
C PRO A 63 17.33 2.74 -6.85
N LEU A 64 16.26 3.01 -7.59
CA LEU A 64 16.04 2.45 -8.91
C LEU A 64 16.99 3.12 -9.91
N LYS A 65 17.85 2.33 -10.56
CA LYS A 65 18.62 2.78 -11.72
C LYS A 65 17.73 2.68 -12.96
N TRP A 66 17.20 3.82 -13.38
CA TRP A 66 16.45 3.90 -14.63
C TRP A 66 17.38 3.72 -15.84
N LEU A 67 16.85 3.14 -16.91
CA LEU A 67 17.56 3.05 -18.17
C LEU A 67 17.70 4.45 -18.79
N ASP A 68 18.83 4.73 -19.42
CA ASP A 68 19.02 6.02 -20.08
C ASP A 68 17.96 6.24 -21.16
N PRO A 69 17.42 7.46 -21.32
CA PRO A 69 16.34 7.74 -22.27
C PRO A 69 16.67 7.31 -23.71
N SER A 70 17.93 7.45 -24.13
CA SER A 70 18.41 7.05 -25.45
C SER A 70 18.44 5.54 -25.66
N GLU A 71 18.65 4.75 -24.60
CA GLU A 71 18.57 3.29 -24.64
C GLU A 71 17.10 2.83 -24.56
N ALA A 72 16.26 3.55 -23.81
CA ALA A 72 14.83 3.29 -23.72
C ALA A 72 14.10 3.52 -25.07
N GLU A 73 14.59 4.40 -25.94
CA GLU A 73 14.03 4.58 -27.30
C GLU A 73 14.45 3.46 -28.27
N LYS A 74 15.63 2.86 -28.08
CA LYS A 74 16.14 1.75 -28.92
C LYS A 74 15.42 0.43 -28.67
N HIS A 75 14.87 0.25 -27.47
CA HIS A 75 14.04 -0.89 -27.12
C HIS A 75 12.56 -0.48 -27.16
N PRO A 76 11.82 -0.75 -28.26
CA PRO A 76 10.42 -0.36 -28.34
C PRO A 76 9.65 -0.97 -27.16
N LYS A 77 8.95 -0.12 -26.40
CA LYS A 77 8.10 -0.56 -25.28
C LYS A 77 7.16 -1.67 -25.78
N PRO A 78 7.02 -2.80 -25.06
CA PRO A 78 6.03 -3.81 -25.39
C PRO A 78 4.67 -3.11 -25.51
N GLN A 79 4.02 -3.22 -26.68
CA GLN A 79 2.68 -2.69 -26.86
C GLN A 79 1.75 -3.45 -25.92
N VAL A 80 1.32 -2.82 -24.84
CA VAL A 80 0.18 -3.31 -24.06
C VAL A 80 -1.00 -3.29 -25.01
N ALA A 81 -1.48 -4.46 -25.42
CA ALA A 81 -2.62 -4.60 -26.29
C ALA A 81 -3.87 -4.04 -25.59
N VAL A 82 -4.11 -2.74 -25.72
CA VAL A 82 -5.39 -2.14 -25.38
C VAL A 82 -6.37 -2.65 -26.42
N SER A 83 -7.06 -3.74 -26.07
CA SER A 83 -8.13 -4.32 -26.89
C SER A 83 -9.08 -3.22 -27.36
N SER A 84 -9.09 -3.00 -28.66
CA SER A 84 -10.02 -2.14 -29.38
C SER A 84 -11.43 -2.70 -29.26
N LYS A 85 -12.19 -2.27 -28.24
CA LYS A 85 -13.61 -2.60 -28.10
C LYS A 85 -14.48 -1.41 -28.54
N LYS A 86 -14.79 -1.43 -29.84
CA LYS A 86 -16.10 -1.17 -30.47
C LYS A 86 -16.80 0.18 -30.18
N LYS A 87 -16.89 1.04 -31.21
CA LYS A 87 -18.14 1.75 -31.52
C LYS A 87 -18.37 1.84 -33.03
N SER A 88 -19.29 1.01 -33.50
CA SER A 88 -19.94 1.08 -34.80
C SER A 88 -20.92 2.26 -34.82
N SER A 89 -20.76 3.16 -35.81
CA SER A 89 -21.74 4.10 -36.40
C SER A 89 -20.89 5.04 -37.28
N LYS A 90 -21.17 5.40 -38.53
CA LYS A 90 -22.38 5.39 -39.36
C LYS A 90 -21.90 5.77 -40.77
N LYS A 91 -22.31 5.06 -41.81
CA LYS A 91 -22.44 5.62 -43.17
C LYS A 91 -23.67 5.02 -43.81
#